data_AF-A0A3D9XS48-F1
#
_entry.id   AF-A0A3D9XS48-F1
#
_cell.length_a   1.000
_cell.length_b   1.000
_cell.length_c   1.000
_cell.angle_alpha   90.00
_cell.angle_beta   90.00
_cell.angle_gamma   90.00
#
_symmetry.space_group_name_H-M   'P 1'
#
loop_
_entity.id
_entity.type
_entity.pdbx_description
1 polymer ?
#
loop_
_entity_poly.entity_id
_entity_poly.type
_entity_poly.pdbx_seq_one_letter_code
_entity_poly.pdbx_strand_id
1 'polypeptide(L)' 'MSKTTNKFSPEVRKRAVRLVLDNEGQHGSQCQAFLLISATIGCAPKTLNEWVKKATVDSGVVRIKQDQ' A
#
# COMPACT_ATOMS: atom_id res chain seq x y z
N MET A 1 -19.33 -12.36 -9.56
CA MET A 1 -18.37 -11.42 -8.93
C MET A 1 -17.07 -12.16 -8.63
N SER A 2 -16.10 -12.01 -9.51
CA SER A 2 -14.82 -12.73 -9.53
C SER A 2 -14.08 -12.51 -8.20
N LYS A 3 -13.98 -13.56 -7.37
CA LYS A 3 -13.14 -13.56 -6.17
C LYS A 3 -11.69 -13.45 -6.64
N THR A 4 -11.20 -12.22 -6.75
CA THR A 4 -9.81 -11.94 -7.05
C THR A 4 -8.98 -12.67 -6.03
N THR A 5 -8.16 -13.59 -6.54
CA THR A 5 -7.32 -14.51 -5.80
C THR A 5 -6.49 -13.72 -4.81
N ASN A 6 -6.96 -13.70 -3.58
CA ASN A 6 -6.33 -12.99 -2.49
C ASN A 6 -5.12 -13.81 -2.04
N LYS A 7 -4.07 -13.81 -2.86
CA LYS A 7 -2.81 -14.54 -2.62
C LYS A 7 -2.06 -14.02 -1.38
N PHE A 8 -2.52 -12.93 -0.76
CA PHE A 8 -1.87 -12.29 0.38
C PHE A 8 -2.87 -12.04 1.51
N SER A 9 -2.66 -12.63 2.68
CA SER A 9 -3.55 -12.45 3.82
C SER A 9 -3.80 -10.97 4.16
N PRO A 10 -5.00 -10.60 4.66
CA PRO A 10 -5.33 -9.22 5.01
C PRO A 10 -4.36 -8.62 6.03
N GLU A 11 -3.76 -9.45 6.89
CA GLU A 11 -2.70 -9.05 7.83
C GLU A 11 -1.44 -8.55 7.11
N VAL A 12 -1.00 -9.24 6.06
CA VAL A 12 0.15 -8.84 5.23
C VAL A 12 -0.12 -7.48 4.57
N ARG A 13 -1.35 -7.29 4.07
CA ARG A 13 -1.76 -6.03 3.45
C ARG A 13 -1.75 -4.88 4.44
N LYS A 14 -2.35 -5.07 5.63
CA LYS A 14 -2.38 -4.06 6.69
C LYS A 14 -0.97 -3.69 7.17
N ARG A 15 -0.08 -4.69 7.32
CA ARG A 15 1.32 -4.46 7.69
C ARG A 15 2.06 -3.65 6.63
N ALA A 16 1.90 -4.00 5.36
CA ALA A 16 2.55 -3.30 4.25
C ALA A 16 2.08 -1.84 4.12
N VAL A 17 0.77 -1.60 4.21
CA VAL A 17 0.19 -0.24 4.17
C VAL A 17 0.69 0.59 5.36
N ARG A 18 0.72 0.02 6.57
CA ARG A 18 1.22 0.71 7.76
C ARG A 18 2.70 1.11 7.63
N LEU A 19 3.54 0.23 7.07
CA LEU A 19 4.95 0.52 6.82
C LEU A 19 5.12 1.66 5.79
N VAL A 20 4.31 1.70 4.72
CA VAL A 20 4.36 2.78 3.72
C VAL A 20 4.06 4.11 4.39
N LEU A 21 2.96 4.18 5.16
CA LEU A 21 2.52 5.39 5.84
C LEU A 21 3.52 5.88 6.90
N ASP A 22 4.16 4.95 7.61
CA ASP A 22 5.22 5.23 8.60
C ASP A 22 6.45 5.87 7.94
N ASN A 23 6.82 5.39 6.74
CA ASN A 23 7.96 5.90 5.99
C ASN A 23 7.65 7.18 5.18
N GLU A 24 6.40 7.41 4.76
CA GLU A 24 5.96 8.62 4.06
C GLU A 24 6.24 9.91 4.84
N GLY A 25 6.24 9.84 6.18
CA GLY A 25 6.47 11.01 7.05
C GLY A 25 7.95 11.35 7.29
N GLN A 26 8.88 10.44 7.01
CA GLN A 26 10.27 10.58 7.46
C GLN A 26 11.26 11.00 6.37
N HIS A 27 10.98 10.69 5.10
CA HIS A 27 11.93 10.95 4.01
C HIS A 27 11.20 11.40 2.75
N GLY A 28 11.66 12.49 2.12
CA GLY A 28 11.10 13.11 0.92
C GLY A 28 11.14 12.26 -0.36
N SER A 29 10.94 10.95 -0.28
CA SER A 29 10.85 10.06 -1.42
C SER A 29 9.96 8.85 -1.10
N GLN A 30 8.64 9.06 -1.22
CA GLN A 30 7.62 8.00 -1.07
C GLN A 30 7.91 6.78 -1.96
N CYS A 31 8.56 7.01 -3.11
CA CYS A 31 9.02 5.96 -4.02
C CYS A 31 9.97 4.95 -3.37
N GLN A 32 10.87 5.39 -2.49
CA GLN A 32 11.86 4.50 -1.88
C GLN A 32 11.19 3.56 -0.88
N ALA A 33 10.26 4.06 -0.06
CA ALA A 33 9.47 3.26 0.86
C ALA A 33 8.65 2.19 0.11
N PHE A 34 8.00 2.58 -0.98
CA PHE A 34 7.26 1.65 -1.83
C PHE A 34 8.13 0.53 -2.39
N LEU A 35 9.31 0.85 -2.94
CA LEU A 35 10.22 -0.15 -3.49
C LEU A 35 10.71 -1.13 -2.42
N LEU A 36 11.12 -0.63 -1.26
CA LEU A 36 11.64 -1.43 -0.16
C LEU A 36 10.58 -2.38 0.43
N ILE A 37 9.36 -1.88 0.63
CA ILE A 37 8.24 -2.66 1.18
C ILE A 37 7.75 -3.67 0.13
N SER A 38 7.70 -3.27 -1.14
CA SER A 38 7.33 -4.19 -2.23
C SER A 38 8.32 -5.37 -2.32
N ALA A 39 9.62 -5.12 -2.16
CA ALA A 39 10.64 -6.15 -2.08
C ALA A 39 10.51 -7.03 -0.82
N THR A 40 10.20 -6.43 0.33
CA THR A 40 10.02 -7.16 1.61
C THR A 40 8.83 -8.13 1.57
N ILE A 41 7.74 -7.75 0.91
CA ILE A 41 6.53 -8.59 0.79
C ILE A 41 6.60 -9.52 -0.44
N GLY A 42 7.51 -9.25 -1.39
CA GLY A 42 7.55 -9.93 -2.68
C GLY A 42 6.36 -9.56 -3.57
N CYS A 43 5.94 -8.30 -3.52
CA CYS A 43 4.79 -7.80 -4.26
C CYS A 43 5.20 -6.69 -5.23
N ALA A 44 4.42 -6.43 -6.28
CA ALA A 44 4.69 -5.30 -7.15
C ALA A 44 4.32 -3.98 -6.45
N PRO A 45 5.07 -2.88 -6.67
CA PRO A 45 4.74 -1.56 -6.10
C PRO A 45 3.33 -1.09 -6.52
N LYS A 46 2.88 -1.46 -7.74
CA LYS A 46 1.51 -1.24 -8.21
C LYS A 46 0.46 -1.92 -7.31
N THR A 47 0.74 -3.13 -6.83
CA THR A 47 -0.17 -3.86 -5.93
C THR A 47 -0.21 -3.23 -4.55
N LEU A 48 0.94 -2.74 -4.06
CA LEU A 48 1.00 -2.01 -2.80
C LEU A 48 0.16 -0.73 -2.86
N ASN A 49 0.15 -0.04 -4.01
CA ASN A 49 -0.65 1.18 -4.20
C ASN A 49 -2.16 0.89 -4.13
N GLU A 50 -2.59 -0.21 -4.74
CA GLU A 50 -3.98 -0.67 -4.67
C GLU A 50 -4.39 -1.02 -3.23
N TRP A 51 -3.48 -1.55 -2.41
CA TRP A 51 -3.75 -1.82 -0.99
C TRP A 51 -3.90 -0.54 -0.18
N VAL A 52 -3.04 0.46 -0.41
CA VAL A 52 -3.13 1.78 0.25
C VAL A 52 -4.44 2.47 -0.13
N LYS A 53 -4.81 2.46 -1.42
CA LYS A 53 -6.09 3.01 -1.90
C LYS A 53 -7.28 2.28 -1.30
N LYS A 54 -7.23 0.95 -1.22
CA LYS A 54 -8.31 0.15 -0.63
C LYS A 54 -8.44 0.39 0.88
N ALA A 55 -7.32 0.51 1.62
CA ALA A 55 -7.33 0.81 3.04
C ALA A 55 -7.90 2.22 3.33
N THR A 56 -7.60 3.16 2.44
CA THR A 56 -8.09 4.54 2.45
C THR A 56 -9.62 4.59 2.22
N VAL A 57 -10.14 3.81 1.25
CA VAL A 57 -11.58 3.66 1.00
C VAL A 57 -12.30 2.92 2.14
N ASP A 58 -11.72 1.83 2.67
CA ASP A 58 -12.25 1.07 3.80
C ASP A 58 -12.36 1.92 5.08
N SER A 59 -11.38 2.82 5.28
CA SER A 59 -11.39 3.78 6.39
C SER A 59 -12.30 5.00 6.14
N GLY A 60 -12.98 5.08 4.98
CA GLY A 60 -13.86 6.19 4.62
C GLY A 60 -13.15 7.50 4.30
N VAL A 61 -11.81 7.50 4.22
CA VAL A 61 -11.01 8.70 3.98
C VAL A 61 -10.70 8.76 2.50
N VAL A 62 -11.47 9.46 1.66
CA VAL A 62 -11.11 9.61 0.23
C VAL A 62 -9.97 10.64 0.10
N ARG A 63 -8.71 10.22 0.26
CA ARG A 63 -7.55 11.07 -0.09
C ARG A 63 -7.22 10.88 -1.57
N ILE A 64 -7.99 11.56 -2.39
CA ILE A 64 -7.63 11.89 -3.77
C ILE A 64 -6.55 12.97 -3.73
N LYS A 65 -5.29 12.53 -3.80
CA LYS A 65 -4.17 13.21 -4.47
C LYS A 65 -2.94 12.35 -4.30
N GLN A 66 -2.88 11.31 -5.13
CA GLN A 66 -1.60 10.80 -5.59
C GLN A 66 -1.27 11.67 -6.81
N ASP A 67 -0.86 12.91 -6.54
CA ASP A 67 -0.27 13.78 -7.56
C ASP A 67 1.21 13.42 -7.63
N GLN A 68 1.66 13.15 -8.85
CA GLN A 68 3.00 12.69 -9.18
C GLN A 68 4.04 13.76 -8.94
#